data_AF-A0A6H2DRF7-F1
#
_entry.id   AF-A0A6H2DRF7-F1
#
_cell.length_a   1.000
_cell.length_b   1.000
_cell.length_c   1.000
_cell.angle_alpha   90.00
_cell.angle_beta   90.00
_cell.angle_gamma   90.00
#
_symmetry.space_group_name_H-M   'P 1'
#
loop_
_entity.id
_entity.type
_entity.pdbx_description
1 polymer ?
#
loop_
_entity_poly.entity_id
_entity_poly.type
_entity_poly.pdbx_seq_one_letter_code
_entity_poly.pdbx_strand_id
1 'polypeptide(L)'
;MNKSYTQIAIKNNFRVFLSDFTEVAQNIIKVQNTRQIPSIILASAVALFGPLLVVLNPKNDKTTTLIKTDTIDSLIIDSNSNQTIRAMFKYNEFASEIKDFSKINYLDLLQKSITKNGFIKIVSTKQEQNYGGQVDLQSGDLISDLAFYFYLSEQVHSVAKLYLKIDKSGNILQAQSVIFQLLPQHSENDIAWLETFLKENPFEILGLESFSSKLDIEVLDTKFWKYKCGCSREKTKNLLKVLSREDIEKILQKQRKIELICQFCRRKFLFTKQDWELENTVQTISCVESFTGGGFTAKIVSTPGASKYFKGGLITYTNEIKQKLNIDTSNGVVNKKTALEMAKKGKKFFNTTFCVSFTGNAGPTAEVGTKVGQVFIAINDKVWEQNFKGSRKQVTEKSIKFALSKLKKIVNFTL
;
A
#
# COMPACT_ATOMS: atom_id res chain seq x y z
N MET A 1 -6.11 29.92 12.02
CA MET A 1 -6.35 28.48 11.72
C MET A 1 -5.11 27.72 12.16
N ASN A 2 -5.16 27.05 13.31
CA ASN A 2 -4.00 26.35 13.89
C ASN A 2 -3.73 25.08 13.09
N LYS A 3 -2.84 25.18 12.09
CA LYS A 3 -2.34 24.02 11.36
C LYS A 3 -1.34 23.28 12.23
N SER A 4 -1.34 21.96 12.23
CA SER A 4 -0.23 21.22 12.83
C SER A 4 1.07 21.44 12.07
N TYR A 5 2.19 21.55 12.76
CA TYR A 5 3.49 21.83 12.16
C TYR A 5 4.67 21.27 12.94
N THR A 6 5.83 21.20 12.27
CA THR A 6 7.15 20.99 12.85
C THR A 6 8.09 22.06 12.33
N GLN A 7 8.59 22.90 13.23
CA GLN A 7 9.65 23.86 12.97
C GLN A 7 11.01 23.21 13.23
N ILE A 8 11.96 23.48 12.35
CA ILE A 8 13.33 23.01 12.42
C ILE A 8 14.21 24.22 12.71
N ALA A 9 15.06 24.11 13.73
CA ALA A 9 15.99 25.14 14.12
C ALA A 9 17.32 24.54 14.54
N ILE A 10 18.33 25.40 14.63
CA ILE A 10 19.62 25.07 15.24
C ILE A 10 19.85 26.07 16.38
N LYS A 11 20.26 25.59 17.55
CA LYS A 11 20.68 26.42 18.67
C LYS A 11 21.90 25.76 19.30
N ASN A 12 23.00 26.50 19.41
CA ASN A 12 24.30 25.98 19.82
C ASN A 12 24.64 24.71 18.99
N ASN A 13 25.05 23.62 19.63
CA ASN A 13 25.31 22.34 18.97
C ASN A 13 24.10 21.37 18.95
N PHE A 14 22.88 21.91 18.86
CA PHE A 14 21.65 21.11 18.82
C PHE A 14 20.83 21.37 17.56
N ARG A 15 20.33 20.29 16.96
CA ARG A 15 19.12 20.38 16.11
C ARG A 15 17.90 20.36 17.01
N VAL A 16 17.01 21.32 16.80
CA VAL A 16 15.80 21.49 17.60
C VAL A 16 14.58 21.34 16.69
N PHE A 17 13.65 20.49 17.11
CA PHE A 17 12.39 20.27 16.42
C PHE A 17 11.24 20.66 17.35
N LEU A 18 10.60 21.79 17.05
CA LEU A 18 9.44 22.31 17.78
C LEU A 18 8.17 21.92 17.04
N SER A 19 7.28 21.17 17.67
CA SER A 19 6.09 20.64 16.99
C SER A 19 4.80 20.94 17.72
N ASP A 20 3.79 21.36 16.97
CA ASP A 20 2.38 21.39 17.40
C ASP A 20 1.58 20.43 16.53
N PHE A 21 1.09 19.34 17.13
CA PHE A 21 0.28 18.33 16.46
C PHE A 21 -1.18 18.32 16.93
N THR A 22 -1.63 19.40 17.56
CA THR A 22 -2.97 19.50 18.17
C THR A 22 -4.09 19.13 17.19
N GLU A 23 -4.13 19.78 16.02
CA GLU A 23 -5.19 19.54 15.02
C GLU A 23 -5.17 18.10 14.49
N VAL A 24 -3.98 17.58 14.16
CA VAL A 24 -3.82 16.20 13.67
C VAL A 24 -4.23 15.19 14.75
N ALA A 25 -3.80 15.39 15.99
CA ALA A 25 -4.14 14.51 17.11
C ALA A 25 -5.65 14.49 17.37
N GLN A 26 -6.31 15.67 17.42
CA GLN A 26 -7.76 15.79 17.60
C GLN A 26 -8.53 15.09 16.46
N ASN A 27 -8.10 15.27 15.21
CA ASN A 27 -8.70 14.59 14.06
C ASN A 27 -8.57 13.06 14.16
N ILE A 28 -7.38 12.58 14.54
CA ILE A 28 -7.12 11.15 14.72
C ILE A 28 -7.97 10.58 15.86
N ILE A 29 -8.05 11.25 17.01
CA ILE A 29 -8.87 10.85 18.16
C ILE A 29 -10.34 10.74 17.76
N LYS A 30 -10.87 11.75 17.04
CA LYS A 30 -12.25 11.74 16.55
C LYS A 30 -12.51 10.55 15.62
N VAL A 31 -11.57 10.27 14.73
CA VAL A 31 -11.69 9.17 13.77
C VAL A 31 -11.57 7.80 14.44
N GLN A 32 -10.65 7.64 15.39
CA GLN A 32 -10.45 6.40 16.15
C GLN A 32 -11.52 6.21 17.24
N ASN A 33 -12.30 7.25 17.54
CA ASN A 33 -13.35 7.27 18.56
C ASN A 33 -12.84 6.87 19.96
N THR A 34 -11.65 7.37 20.31
CA THR A 34 -11.04 7.15 21.63
C THR A 34 -11.53 8.18 22.64
N ARG A 35 -11.44 7.85 23.94
CA ARG A 35 -11.78 8.74 25.06
C ARG A 35 -10.77 8.58 26.18
N GLN A 36 -10.62 9.61 27.03
CA GLN A 36 -9.80 9.54 28.25
C GLN A 36 -8.38 9.02 28.01
N ILE A 37 -7.94 8.01 28.77
CA ILE A 37 -6.58 7.43 28.72
C ILE A 37 -6.16 7.09 27.27
N PRO A 38 -6.97 6.36 26.47
CA PRO A 38 -6.68 6.15 25.07
C PRO A 38 -6.39 7.43 24.25
N SER A 39 -7.16 8.50 24.47
CA SER A 39 -6.96 9.76 23.75
C SER A 39 -5.67 10.46 24.16
N ILE A 40 -5.30 10.36 25.44
CA ILE A 40 -4.05 10.92 25.97
C ILE A 40 -2.84 10.18 25.40
N ILE A 41 -2.85 8.84 25.40
CA ILE A 41 -1.80 8.02 24.78
C ILE A 41 -1.67 8.34 23.29
N LEU A 42 -2.80 8.40 22.59
CA LEU A 42 -2.82 8.66 21.14
C LEU A 42 -2.30 10.07 20.80
N ALA A 43 -2.71 11.10 21.55
CA ALA A 43 -2.20 12.45 21.36
C ALA A 43 -0.70 12.56 21.66
N SER A 44 -0.24 11.94 22.76
CA SER A 44 1.17 11.90 23.15
C SER A 44 2.02 11.26 22.06
N ALA A 45 1.56 10.11 21.55
CA ALA A 45 2.27 9.41 20.48
C ALA A 45 2.26 10.19 19.16
N VAL A 46 1.14 10.82 18.79
CA VAL A 46 1.10 11.66 17.57
C VAL A 46 2.03 12.86 17.70
N ALA A 47 2.11 13.51 18.86
CA ALA A 47 3.01 14.64 19.09
C ALA A 47 4.49 14.25 19.09
N LEU A 48 4.85 13.10 19.68
CA LEU A 48 6.24 12.63 19.74
C LEU A 48 6.72 11.97 18.44
N PHE A 49 5.90 11.09 17.86
CA PHE A 49 6.29 10.25 16.73
C PHE A 49 5.87 10.82 15.36
N GLY A 50 4.89 11.73 15.33
CA GLY A 50 4.50 12.47 14.13
C GLY A 50 5.65 13.19 13.40
N PRO A 51 6.53 13.92 14.09
CA PRO A 51 7.62 14.64 13.44
C PRO A 51 8.77 13.75 12.95
N LEU A 52 8.76 12.44 13.23
CA LEU A 52 9.95 11.60 13.01
C LEU A 52 10.43 11.49 11.57
N LEU A 53 9.56 11.67 10.58
CA LEU A 53 10.03 11.74 9.18
C LEU A 53 11.00 12.91 9.00
N VAL A 54 10.73 14.06 9.64
CA VAL A 54 11.59 15.23 9.57
C VAL A 54 12.80 15.10 10.50
N VAL A 55 12.62 14.54 11.70
CA VAL A 55 13.69 14.36 12.69
C VAL A 55 14.76 13.39 12.19
N LEU A 56 14.34 12.25 11.63
CA LEU A 56 15.25 11.23 11.12
C LEU A 56 15.86 11.67 9.78
N ASN A 57 15.03 11.84 8.75
CA ASN A 57 15.49 12.29 7.45
C ASN A 57 14.32 12.77 6.58
N PRO A 58 14.21 14.09 6.30
CA PRO A 58 13.11 14.63 5.51
C PRO A 58 13.11 14.17 4.04
N LYS A 59 14.18 13.51 3.57
CA LYS A 59 14.26 12.91 2.23
C LYS A 59 13.59 11.52 2.15
N ASN A 60 13.07 11.01 3.24
CA ASN A 60 12.34 9.75 3.26
C ASN A 60 10.93 9.90 2.67
N ASP A 61 10.46 8.84 2.02
CA ASP A 61 9.10 8.79 1.47
C ASP A 61 8.07 8.61 2.58
N LYS A 62 8.41 7.81 3.60
CA LYS A 62 7.53 7.45 4.70
C LYS A 62 8.33 7.10 5.95
N THR A 63 7.77 7.42 7.12
CA THR A 63 8.20 6.85 8.41
C THR A 63 6.99 6.24 9.10
N THR A 64 7.17 5.04 9.66
CA THR A 64 6.16 4.27 10.37
C THR A 64 6.67 3.94 11.75
N THR A 65 5.95 4.35 12.78
CA THR A 65 6.20 3.93 14.16
C THR A 65 5.15 2.90 14.55
N LEU A 66 5.59 1.78 15.12
CA LEU A 66 4.75 0.76 15.73
C LEU A 66 5.15 0.63 17.21
N ILE A 67 4.16 0.74 18.09
CA ILE A 67 4.31 0.53 19.52
C ILE A 67 3.39 -0.61 19.91
N LYS A 68 3.94 -1.58 20.65
CA LYS A 68 3.20 -2.71 21.22
C LYS A 68 3.60 -2.92 22.65
N THR A 69 2.61 -3.15 23.51
CA THR A 69 2.78 -3.51 24.92
C THR A 69 1.70 -4.49 25.36
N ASP A 70 1.73 -4.92 26.61
CA ASP A 70 0.66 -5.74 27.19
C ASP A 70 -0.72 -5.05 27.15
N THR A 71 -0.76 -3.72 27.24
CA THR A 71 -1.99 -2.92 27.17
C THR A 71 -2.27 -2.35 25.76
N ILE A 72 -1.22 -2.25 24.93
CA ILE A 72 -1.29 -1.75 23.56
C ILE A 72 -1.07 -2.90 22.57
N ASP A 73 -2.17 -3.47 22.08
CA ASP A 73 -2.14 -4.45 20.98
C ASP A 73 -1.39 -3.92 19.74
N SER A 74 -1.69 -2.68 19.35
CA SER A 74 -1.05 -2.00 18.23
C SER A 74 -1.36 -0.52 18.21
N LEU A 75 -0.34 0.32 18.38
CA LEU A 75 -0.39 1.75 18.10
C LEU A 75 0.54 2.05 16.93
N ILE A 76 -0.02 2.52 15.81
CA ILE A 76 0.75 2.77 14.58
C ILE A 76 0.60 4.23 14.18
N ILE A 77 1.72 4.91 13.92
CA ILE A 77 1.78 6.27 13.41
C ILE A 77 2.53 6.25 12.07
N ASP A 78 1.85 6.67 11.01
CA ASP A 78 2.43 6.82 9.66
C ASP A 78 2.54 8.30 9.33
N SER A 79 3.73 8.75 8.96
CA SER A 79 3.99 10.05 8.32
C SER A 79 4.63 9.85 6.94
N ASN A 80 4.38 10.74 5.99
CA ASN A 80 4.95 10.65 4.64
C ASN A 80 5.39 12.00 4.07
N SER A 81 6.15 11.96 2.97
CA SER A 81 6.73 13.12 2.29
C SER A 81 5.70 14.13 1.76
N ASN A 82 4.43 13.73 1.61
CA ASN A 82 3.32 14.65 1.30
C ASN A 82 2.81 15.43 2.52
N GLN A 83 3.54 15.40 3.63
CA GLN A 83 3.22 16.03 4.90
C GLN A 83 1.85 15.62 5.44
N THR A 84 1.55 14.32 5.31
CA THR A 84 0.32 13.74 5.85
C THR A 84 0.60 12.71 6.91
N ILE A 85 -0.26 12.69 7.93
CA ILE A 85 -0.19 11.74 9.05
C ILE A 85 -1.49 10.96 9.15
N ARG A 86 -1.38 9.70 9.56
CA ARG A 86 -2.49 8.89 10.05
C ARG A 86 -2.00 8.03 11.20
N ALA A 87 -2.90 7.70 12.12
CA ALA A 87 -2.61 6.72 13.15
C ALA A 87 -3.79 5.77 13.35
N MET A 88 -3.49 4.60 13.88
CA MET A 88 -4.48 3.66 14.41
C MET A 88 -4.07 3.24 15.81
N PHE A 89 -5.08 2.99 16.65
CA PHE A 89 -4.84 2.55 18.02
C PHE A 89 -5.77 1.41 18.40
N LYS A 90 -5.18 0.24 18.60
CA LYS A 90 -5.82 -0.94 19.17
C LYS A 90 -5.19 -1.21 20.53
N TYR A 91 -6.03 -1.37 21.54
CA TYR A 91 -5.64 -1.49 22.93
C TYR A 91 -6.59 -2.44 23.67
N ASN A 92 -6.09 -3.00 24.78
CA ASN A 92 -6.87 -3.73 25.76
C ASN A 92 -7.51 -2.74 26.74
N GLU A 93 -8.53 -3.17 27.47
CA GLU A 93 -9.29 -2.28 28.34
C GLU A 93 -8.38 -1.60 29.39
N PHE A 94 -8.40 -0.26 29.43
CA PHE A 94 -7.70 0.52 30.45
C PHE A 94 -8.59 0.62 31.69
N ALA A 95 -8.03 0.37 32.87
CA ALA A 95 -8.77 0.43 34.12
C ALA A 95 -9.18 1.88 34.47
N SER A 96 -10.38 2.00 35.05
CA SER A 96 -10.97 3.17 35.71
C SER A 96 -11.33 4.39 34.84
N GLU A 97 -12.59 4.83 34.97
CA GLU A 97 -13.05 6.11 34.43
C GLU A 97 -12.57 7.25 35.33
N ILE A 98 -11.80 8.16 34.76
CA ILE A 98 -11.29 9.32 35.48
C ILE A 98 -12.33 10.43 35.41
N LYS A 99 -12.80 10.87 36.59
CA LYS A 99 -13.83 11.92 36.70
C LYS A 99 -13.30 13.35 36.52
N ASP A 100 -12.05 13.59 36.87
CA ASP A 100 -11.43 14.93 36.81
C ASP A 100 -9.94 14.84 36.46
N PHE A 101 -9.61 15.24 35.24
CA PHE A 101 -8.23 15.26 34.74
C PHE A 101 -7.43 16.49 35.19
N SER A 102 -8.04 17.50 35.80
CA SER A 102 -7.33 18.73 36.21
C SER A 102 -6.30 18.51 37.32
N LYS A 103 -6.39 17.39 38.04
CA LYS A 103 -5.50 17.02 39.15
C LYS A 103 -4.51 15.93 38.79
N ILE A 104 -4.50 15.48 37.54
CA ILE A 104 -3.70 14.32 37.11
C ILE A 104 -2.48 14.79 36.36
N ASN A 105 -1.33 14.24 36.76
CA ASN A 105 -0.13 14.33 35.96
C ASN A 105 -0.23 13.31 34.80
N TYR A 106 -0.37 13.81 33.58
CA TYR A 106 -0.50 12.94 32.40
C TYR A 106 0.76 12.10 32.13
N LEU A 107 1.95 12.54 32.55
CA LEU A 107 3.18 11.77 32.39
C LEU A 107 3.15 10.50 33.26
N ASP A 108 2.75 10.64 34.53
CA ASP A 108 2.54 9.50 35.44
C ASP A 108 1.43 8.58 34.92
N LEU A 109 0.36 9.16 34.35
CA LEU A 109 -0.71 8.38 33.71
C LEU A 109 -0.21 7.55 32.53
N LEU A 110 0.64 8.12 31.65
CA LEU A 110 1.24 7.40 30.52
C LEU A 110 2.05 6.21 31.02
N GLN A 111 2.97 6.45 31.97
CA GLN A 111 3.85 5.42 32.52
C GLN A 111 3.06 4.25 33.14
N LYS A 112 1.99 4.56 33.89
CA LYS A 112 1.11 3.54 34.47
C LYS A 112 0.28 2.78 33.45
N SER A 113 -0.09 3.41 32.34
CA SER A 113 -1.02 2.84 31.36
C SER A 113 -0.34 1.99 30.30
N ILE A 114 0.82 2.41 29.79
CA ILE A 114 1.48 1.78 28.63
C ILE A 114 2.26 0.53 29.05
N THR A 115 2.80 0.52 30.27
CA THR A 115 3.70 -0.51 30.81
C THR A 115 5.02 -0.64 30.01
N LYS A 116 6.04 -1.22 30.64
CA LYS A 116 7.37 -1.38 30.03
C LYS A 116 7.55 -2.69 29.25
N ASN A 117 6.57 -3.59 29.29
CA ASN A 117 6.66 -4.86 28.60
C ASN A 117 6.20 -4.66 27.15
N GLY A 118 7.14 -4.44 26.25
CA GLY A 118 6.81 -4.11 24.88
C GLY A 118 7.98 -3.54 24.11
N PHE A 119 7.71 -3.02 22.91
CA PHE A 119 8.73 -2.45 22.05
C PHE A 119 8.23 -1.23 21.26
N ILE A 120 9.18 -0.42 20.83
CA ILE A 120 9.02 0.57 19.76
C ILE A 120 9.79 0.10 18.55
N LYS A 121 9.11 0.08 17.40
CA LYS A 121 9.71 -0.18 16.09
C LYS A 121 9.48 1.01 15.19
N ILE A 122 10.55 1.59 14.67
CA ILE A 122 10.48 2.70 13.72
C ILE A 122 11.09 2.24 12.40
N VAL A 123 10.33 2.38 11.32
CA VAL A 123 10.74 1.99 9.97
C VAL A 123 10.57 3.18 9.04
N SER A 124 11.66 3.58 8.41
CA SER A 124 11.67 4.56 7.33
C SER A 124 11.78 3.88 5.98
N THR A 125 11.09 4.43 4.98
CA THR A 125 11.11 3.97 3.60
C THR A 125 11.71 5.06 2.72
N LYS A 126 12.65 4.68 1.85
CA LYS A 126 13.21 5.55 0.81
C LYS A 126 13.44 4.74 -0.45
N GLN A 127 12.85 5.17 -1.56
CA GLN A 127 12.98 4.48 -2.86
C GLN A 127 12.67 2.98 -2.76
N GLU A 128 11.54 2.65 -2.13
CA GLU A 128 11.06 1.27 -1.87
C GLU A 128 11.93 0.42 -0.93
N GLN A 129 13.06 0.94 -0.46
CA GLN A 129 13.89 0.27 0.55
C GLN A 129 13.45 0.69 1.95
N ASN A 130 13.32 -0.30 2.84
CA ASN A 130 12.97 -0.09 4.24
C ASN A 130 14.20 -0.26 5.12
N TYR A 131 14.34 0.63 6.10
CA TYR A 131 15.37 0.56 7.12
C TYR A 131 14.83 1.11 8.43
N GLY A 132 15.47 0.77 9.54
CA GLY A 132 15.07 1.22 10.87
C GLY A 132 15.33 0.16 11.93
N GLY A 133 14.99 0.49 13.17
CA GLY A 133 15.27 -0.32 14.34
C GLY A 133 14.04 -0.74 15.12
N GLN A 134 14.25 -1.65 16.05
CA GLN A 134 13.32 -1.99 17.12
C GLN A 134 14.08 -2.01 18.44
N VAL A 135 13.51 -1.39 19.46
CA VAL A 135 14.04 -1.38 20.83
C VAL A 135 12.94 -1.77 21.81
N ASP A 136 13.31 -2.49 22.85
CA ASP A 136 12.41 -2.79 23.96
C ASP A 136 12.18 -1.54 24.81
N LEU A 137 10.96 -1.37 25.29
CA LEU A 137 10.58 -0.26 26.17
C LEU A 137 11.35 -0.35 27.49
N GLN A 138 11.77 0.81 28.00
CA GLN A 138 12.51 0.92 29.25
C GLN A 138 11.61 1.48 30.36
N SER A 139 10.84 2.53 30.05
CA SER A 139 10.01 3.23 31.04
C SER A 139 8.51 3.07 30.79
N GLY A 140 8.09 3.00 29.53
CA GLY A 140 6.67 3.00 29.15
C GLY A 140 6.05 4.41 29.18
N ASP A 141 6.83 5.47 29.04
CA ASP A 141 6.33 6.86 29.01
C ASP A 141 6.34 7.48 27.59
N LEU A 142 6.81 6.73 26.58
CA LEU A 142 7.02 7.14 25.18
C LEU A 142 8.14 8.17 24.96
N ILE A 143 8.45 9.00 25.95
CA ILE A 143 9.42 10.10 25.86
C ILE A 143 10.83 9.56 26.03
N SER A 144 11.09 8.92 27.17
CA SER A 144 12.34 8.27 27.51
C SER A 144 12.60 7.09 26.58
N ASP A 145 11.54 6.37 26.20
CA ASP A 145 11.64 5.25 25.25
C ASP A 145 12.04 5.72 23.84
N LEU A 146 11.57 6.90 23.39
CA LEU A 146 12.00 7.51 22.13
C LEU A 146 13.46 7.98 22.21
N ALA A 147 13.87 8.60 23.32
CA ALA A 147 15.26 8.98 23.54
C ALA A 147 16.19 7.75 23.52
N PHE A 148 15.76 6.65 24.14
CA PHE A 148 16.47 5.38 24.13
C PHE A 148 16.55 4.76 22.72
N TYR A 149 15.48 4.83 21.93
CA TYR A 149 15.51 4.44 20.52
C TYR A 149 16.59 5.21 19.74
N PHE A 150 16.63 6.54 19.89
CA PHE A 150 17.63 7.35 19.19
C PHE A 150 19.06 6.99 19.59
N TYR A 151 19.29 6.72 20.88
CA TYR A 151 20.59 6.31 21.37
C TYR A 151 21.05 4.97 20.77
N LEU A 152 20.20 3.93 20.83
CA LEU A 152 20.58 2.59 20.38
C LEU A 152 20.54 2.40 18.85
N SER A 153 19.49 2.88 18.19
CA SER A 153 19.25 2.58 16.78
C SER A 153 19.82 3.64 15.83
N GLU A 154 19.85 4.90 16.27
CA GLU A 154 20.33 6.01 15.43
C GLU A 154 21.71 6.53 15.86
N GLN A 155 22.23 6.09 17.01
CA GLN A 155 23.49 6.56 17.61
C GLN A 155 23.53 8.08 17.82
N VAL A 156 22.37 8.66 18.17
CA VAL A 156 22.21 10.10 18.42
C VAL A 156 21.64 10.32 19.81
N HIS A 157 22.40 11.01 20.65
CA HIS A 157 21.90 11.48 21.93
C HIS A 157 20.81 12.53 21.71
N SER A 158 19.63 12.26 22.26
CA SER A 158 18.43 13.04 22.03
C SER A 158 17.66 13.27 23.33
N VAL A 159 17.06 14.44 23.47
CA VAL A 159 16.11 14.76 24.55
C VAL A 159 14.77 15.10 23.93
N ALA A 160 13.72 14.41 24.35
CA ALA A 160 12.35 14.71 23.97
C ALA A 160 11.58 15.27 25.17
N LYS A 161 10.66 16.20 24.90
CA LYS A 161 9.67 16.68 25.89
C LYS A 161 8.30 16.73 25.22
N LEU A 162 7.28 16.52 26.05
CA LEU A 162 5.87 16.51 25.65
C LEU A 162 5.13 17.54 26.48
N TYR A 163 4.22 18.26 25.83
CA TYR A 163 3.26 19.14 26.48
C TYR A 163 1.86 18.78 25.99
N LEU A 164 0.99 18.41 26.95
CA LEU A 164 -0.43 18.22 26.71
C LEU A 164 -1.23 19.19 27.55
N LYS A 165 -2.19 19.87 26.92
CA LYS A 165 -3.26 20.59 27.64
C LYS A 165 -4.53 19.77 27.54
N ILE A 166 -5.06 19.37 28.68
CA ILE A 166 -6.21 18.46 28.80
C ILE A 166 -7.30 19.19 29.59
N ASP A 167 -8.55 19.12 29.14
CA ASP A 167 -9.68 19.66 29.92
C ASP A 167 -10.11 18.69 31.05
N LYS A 168 -11.04 19.12 31.90
CA LYS A 168 -11.52 18.31 33.03
C LYS A 168 -12.10 16.96 32.61
N SER A 169 -12.62 16.86 31.39
CA SER A 169 -13.26 15.66 30.82
C SER A 169 -12.28 14.74 30.09
N GLY A 170 -11.00 15.09 30.02
CA GLY A 170 -9.99 14.29 29.32
C GLY A 170 -9.89 14.58 27.82
N ASN A 171 -10.48 15.68 27.33
CA ASN A 171 -10.32 16.10 25.94
C ASN A 171 -9.00 16.82 25.74
N ILE A 172 -8.34 16.55 24.62
CA ILE A 172 -7.05 17.12 24.28
C ILE A 172 -7.25 18.50 23.64
N LEU A 173 -6.82 19.55 24.35
CA LEU A 173 -6.84 20.94 23.88
C LEU A 173 -5.56 21.33 23.14
N GLN A 174 -4.40 20.80 23.57
CA GLN A 174 -3.11 21.00 22.91
C GLN A 174 -2.27 19.72 22.99
N ALA A 175 -1.52 19.43 21.93
CA ALA A 175 -0.57 18.32 21.86
C ALA A 175 0.71 18.76 21.14
N GLN A 176 1.77 19.01 21.92
CA GLN A 176 3.00 19.65 21.47
C GLN A 176 4.22 18.87 21.95
N SER A 177 5.32 18.96 21.22
CA SER A 177 6.58 18.32 21.58
C SER A 177 7.77 19.18 21.19
N VAL A 178 8.88 18.97 21.90
CA VAL A 178 10.20 19.43 21.46
C VAL A 178 11.19 18.28 21.49
N ILE A 179 12.00 18.17 20.45
CA ILE A 179 13.08 17.18 20.37
C ILE A 179 14.39 17.91 20.10
N PHE A 180 15.37 17.70 20.97
CA PHE A 180 16.76 18.14 20.80
C PHE A 180 17.60 16.94 20.37
N GLN A 181 18.46 17.13 19.38
CA GLN A 181 19.45 16.14 18.97
C GLN A 181 20.84 16.77 18.94
N LEU A 182 21.80 16.14 19.63
CA LEU A 182 23.18 16.58 19.66
C LEU A 182 23.83 16.47 18.26
N LEU A 183 24.52 17.53 17.85
CA LEU A 183 25.36 17.54 16.65
C LEU A 183 26.76 16.95 16.97
N PRO A 184 27.49 16.43 15.97
CA PRO A 184 28.80 15.78 16.20
C PRO A 184 29.86 16.63 16.90
N GLN A 185 29.76 17.97 16.87
CA GLN A 185 30.74 18.91 17.43
C GLN A 185 30.35 19.44 18.82
N HIS A 186 29.42 18.79 19.52
CA HIS A 186 28.99 19.22 20.85
C HIS A 186 30.09 19.09 21.91
N SER A 187 30.00 19.94 22.93
CA SER A 187 30.84 19.93 24.11
C SER A 187 30.04 19.57 25.37
N GLU A 188 30.73 19.23 26.48
CA GLU A 188 30.06 19.05 27.78
C GLU A 188 29.33 20.33 28.25
N ASN A 189 29.86 21.51 27.88
CA ASN A 189 29.21 22.79 28.17
C ASN A 189 27.86 22.94 27.46
N ASP A 190 27.72 22.41 26.24
CA ASP A 190 26.44 22.42 25.51
C ASP A 190 25.40 21.57 26.23
N ILE A 191 25.81 20.39 26.73
CA ILE A 191 24.94 19.48 27.48
C ILE A 191 24.50 20.15 28.80
N ALA A 192 25.45 20.67 29.58
CA ALA A 192 25.17 21.36 30.83
C ALA A 192 24.25 22.58 30.63
N TRP A 193 24.44 23.32 29.53
CA TRP A 193 23.55 24.41 29.15
C TRP A 193 22.13 23.90 28.90
N LEU A 194 21.95 22.84 28.11
CA LEU A 194 20.61 22.31 27.79
C LEU A 194 19.91 21.79 29.06
N GLU A 195 20.62 21.09 29.94
CA GLU A 195 20.09 20.60 31.21
C GLU A 195 19.61 21.75 32.10
N THR A 196 20.43 22.79 32.24
CA THR A 196 20.09 24.00 33.00
C THR A 196 18.89 24.71 32.39
N PHE A 197 18.90 24.90 31.06
CA PHE A 197 17.83 25.56 30.34
C PHE A 197 16.49 24.83 30.49
N LEU A 198 16.46 23.50 30.33
CA LEU A 198 15.24 22.69 30.48
C LEU A 198 14.73 22.65 31.92
N LYS A 199 15.63 22.74 32.92
CA LYS A 199 15.26 22.83 34.34
C LYS A 199 14.61 24.17 34.68
N GLU A 200 15.14 25.26 34.16
CA GLU A 200 14.60 26.62 34.36
C GLU A 200 13.34 26.87 33.52
N ASN A 201 13.21 26.17 32.39
CA ASN A 201 12.13 26.34 31.42
C ASN A 201 11.44 25.00 31.10
N PRO A 202 10.69 24.43 32.06
CA PRO A 202 10.05 23.13 31.88
C PRO A 202 8.98 23.18 30.79
N PHE A 203 9.25 22.50 29.67
CA PHE A 203 8.39 22.48 28.48
C PHE A 203 6.99 21.95 28.78
N GLU A 204 6.91 20.92 29.63
CA GLU A 204 5.68 20.28 30.10
C GLU A 204 4.73 21.21 30.86
N ILE A 205 5.21 22.38 31.28
CA ILE A 205 4.42 23.44 31.94
C ILE A 205 4.20 24.63 30.98
N LEU A 206 5.26 25.07 30.30
CA LEU A 206 5.23 26.31 29.49
C LEU A 206 4.46 26.17 28.18
N GLY A 207 4.49 24.99 27.57
CA GLY A 207 4.03 24.78 26.19
C GLY A 207 4.89 25.52 25.16
N LEU A 208 4.53 25.36 23.88
CA LEU A 208 5.39 25.74 22.76
C LEU A 208 5.61 27.26 22.62
N GLU A 209 4.56 28.05 22.81
CA GLU A 209 4.60 29.51 22.62
C GLU A 209 5.57 30.18 23.62
N SER A 210 5.39 29.90 24.91
CA SER A 210 6.26 30.45 25.97
C SER A 210 7.66 29.83 25.94
N PHE A 211 7.81 28.57 25.52
CA PHE A 211 9.12 27.92 25.46
C PHE A 211 9.97 28.43 24.30
N SER A 212 9.38 28.59 23.12
CA SER A 212 10.09 29.04 21.92
C SER A 212 10.65 30.46 22.06
N SER A 213 9.91 31.36 22.69
CA SER A 213 10.37 32.73 22.96
C SER A 213 11.57 32.79 23.90
N LYS A 214 11.64 31.87 24.88
CA LYS A 214 12.78 31.77 25.81
C LYS A 214 13.99 31.06 25.23
N LEU A 215 13.76 30.09 24.33
CA LEU A 215 14.85 29.36 23.67
C LEU A 215 15.61 30.26 22.69
N ASP A 216 14.96 31.31 22.18
CA ASP A 216 15.54 32.34 21.31
C ASP A 216 16.23 31.71 20.08
N ILE A 217 15.42 31.13 19.19
CA ILE A 217 15.92 30.38 18.03
C ILE A 217 15.49 31.00 16.71
N GLU A 218 16.36 30.87 15.71
CA GLU A 218 16.02 31.15 14.33
C GLU A 218 15.47 29.87 13.68
N VAL A 219 14.24 29.96 13.15
CA VAL A 219 13.58 28.85 12.45
C VAL A 219 14.11 28.76 11.03
N LEU A 220 14.70 27.61 10.69
CA LEU A 220 15.28 27.34 9.37
C LEU A 220 14.24 26.86 8.37
N ASP A 221 13.27 26.06 8.81
CA ASP A 221 12.24 25.48 7.96
C ASP A 221 11.00 25.11 8.80
N THR A 222 9.84 25.06 8.15
CA THR A 222 8.58 24.67 8.78
C THR A 222 7.84 23.68 7.87
N LYS A 223 7.52 22.50 8.40
CA LYS A 223 6.65 21.51 7.74
C LYS A 223 5.26 21.55 8.33
N PHE A 224 4.23 21.56 7.48
CA PHE A 224 2.83 21.63 7.88
C PHE A 224 2.14 20.30 7.66
N TRP A 225 1.58 19.76 8.73
CA TRP A 225 1.02 18.42 8.75
C TRP A 225 -0.49 18.46 8.73
N LYS A 226 -1.09 17.47 8.06
CA LYS A 226 -2.53 17.23 8.10
C LYS A 226 -2.86 15.76 8.22
N TYR A 227 -4.00 15.48 8.84
CA TYR A 227 -4.55 14.12 8.82
C TYR A 227 -4.96 13.74 7.40
N LYS A 228 -4.47 12.60 6.89
CA LYS A 228 -4.98 12.01 5.63
C LYS A 228 -4.77 10.51 5.62
N CYS A 229 -5.83 9.75 5.35
CA CYS A 229 -5.73 8.33 5.07
C CYS A 229 -5.77 8.05 3.57
N GLY A 230 -4.78 7.31 3.06
CA GLY A 230 -4.67 6.92 1.65
C GLY A 230 -5.41 5.63 1.28
N CYS A 231 -6.39 5.18 2.07
CA CYS A 231 -7.20 4.00 1.74
C CYS A 231 -8.13 4.29 0.56
N SER A 232 -8.30 3.31 -0.31
CA SER A 232 -9.23 3.37 -1.43
C SER A 232 -9.95 2.02 -1.56
N ARG A 233 -11.09 2.03 -2.25
CA ARG A 233 -11.82 0.79 -2.55
C ARG A 233 -10.90 -0.24 -3.22
N GLU A 234 -10.08 0.18 -4.17
CA GLU A 234 -9.12 -0.68 -4.88
C GLU A 234 -8.07 -1.30 -3.95
N LYS A 235 -7.42 -0.47 -3.10
CA LYS A 235 -6.41 -0.96 -2.14
C LYS A 235 -7.02 -1.95 -1.15
N THR A 236 -8.23 -1.66 -0.67
CA THR A 236 -8.95 -2.54 0.26
C THR A 236 -9.44 -3.81 -0.44
N LYS A 237 -9.85 -3.74 -1.71
CA LYS A 237 -10.24 -4.90 -2.51
C LYS A 237 -9.11 -5.91 -2.68
N ASN A 238 -7.87 -5.45 -2.84
CA ASN A 238 -6.70 -6.32 -2.93
C ASN A 238 -6.49 -7.18 -1.67
N LEU A 239 -6.95 -6.74 -0.49
CA LEU A 239 -6.90 -7.55 0.72
C LEU A 239 -7.82 -8.78 0.64
N LEU A 240 -8.89 -8.73 -0.15
CA LEU A 240 -9.76 -9.89 -0.38
C LEU A 240 -9.04 -11.02 -1.12
N LYS A 241 -7.98 -10.71 -1.88
CA LYS A 241 -7.18 -11.73 -2.59
C LYS A 241 -6.33 -12.58 -1.63
N VAL A 242 -6.12 -12.11 -0.41
CA VAL A 242 -5.38 -12.85 0.63
C VAL A 242 -6.26 -13.90 1.30
N LEU A 243 -7.57 -13.70 1.32
CA LEU A 243 -8.52 -14.65 1.90
C LEU A 243 -8.76 -15.83 0.95
N SER A 244 -9.02 -17.00 1.52
CA SER A 244 -9.37 -18.17 0.72
C SER A 244 -10.71 -17.95 0.01
N ARG A 245 -10.85 -18.57 -1.18
CA ARG A 245 -12.09 -18.52 -1.94
C ARG A 245 -13.27 -19.08 -1.13
N GLU A 246 -13.02 -20.13 -0.36
CA GLU A 246 -14.03 -20.79 0.46
C GLU A 246 -14.56 -19.87 1.57
N ASP A 247 -13.68 -19.13 2.25
CA ASP A 247 -14.10 -18.17 3.29
C ASP A 247 -14.97 -17.06 2.73
N ILE A 248 -14.57 -16.52 1.57
CA ILE A 248 -15.33 -15.48 0.88
C ILE A 248 -16.70 -15.98 0.44
N GLU A 249 -16.77 -17.18 -0.14
CA GLU A 249 -18.05 -17.78 -0.56
C GLU A 249 -18.95 -18.04 0.65
N LYS A 250 -18.42 -18.55 1.77
CA LYS A 250 -19.17 -18.73 3.03
C LYS A 250 -19.73 -17.42 3.57
N ILE A 251 -18.93 -16.34 3.57
CA ILE A 251 -19.39 -15.01 4.03
C ILE A 251 -20.47 -14.48 3.10
N LEU A 252 -20.28 -14.57 1.79
CA LEU A 252 -21.24 -14.08 0.79
C LEU A 252 -22.55 -14.86 0.82
N GLN A 253 -22.53 -16.18 1.08
CA GLN A 253 -23.74 -16.98 1.24
C GLN A 253 -24.56 -16.55 2.47
N LYS A 254 -23.90 -16.28 3.61
CA LYS A 254 -24.57 -15.91 4.86
C LYS A 254 -25.01 -14.45 4.92
N GLN A 255 -24.14 -13.52 4.49
CA GLN A 255 -24.30 -12.08 4.73
C GLN A 255 -24.54 -11.27 3.46
N ARG A 256 -24.48 -11.89 2.27
CA ARG A 256 -24.60 -11.27 0.92
C ARG A 256 -23.54 -10.21 0.57
N LYS A 257 -22.80 -9.69 1.56
CA LYS A 257 -21.76 -8.67 1.42
C LYS A 257 -20.61 -8.92 2.39
N ILE A 258 -19.43 -8.44 2.03
CA ILE A 258 -18.25 -8.38 2.88
C ILE A 258 -18.03 -6.92 3.27
N GLU A 259 -17.99 -6.63 4.57
CA GLU A 259 -17.65 -5.32 5.11
C GLU A 259 -16.19 -5.32 5.57
N LEU A 260 -15.36 -4.48 4.95
CA LEU A 260 -13.99 -4.22 5.39
C LEU A 260 -13.90 -2.82 5.98
N ILE A 261 -13.36 -2.71 7.19
CA ILE A 261 -13.20 -1.44 7.90
C ILE A 261 -11.70 -1.06 7.90
N CYS A 262 -11.36 0.12 7.40
CA CYS A 262 -9.99 0.62 7.48
C CYS A 262 -9.63 0.94 8.94
N GLN A 263 -8.56 0.34 9.47
CA GLN A 263 -8.15 0.56 10.86
C GLN A 263 -7.65 2.00 11.14
N PHE A 264 -7.21 2.73 10.11
CA PHE A 264 -6.72 4.12 10.27
C PHE A 264 -7.81 5.19 10.18
N CYS A 265 -8.81 4.99 9.32
CA CYS A 265 -9.85 6.02 9.07
C CYS A 265 -11.27 5.58 9.38
N ARG A 266 -11.46 4.32 9.78
CA ARG A 266 -12.76 3.69 10.08
C ARG A 266 -13.77 3.71 8.93
N ARG A 267 -13.36 4.11 7.71
CA ARG A 267 -14.19 4.01 6.51
C ARG A 267 -14.52 2.55 6.24
N LYS A 268 -15.80 2.31 6.01
CA LYS A 268 -16.35 1.01 5.63
C LYS A 268 -16.33 0.85 4.11
N PHE A 269 -15.85 -0.29 3.64
CA PHE A 269 -15.87 -0.69 2.25
C PHE A 269 -16.71 -1.95 2.11
N LEU A 270 -17.80 -1.86 1.36
CA LEU A 270 -18.73 -2.97 1.15
C LEU A 270 -18.45 -3.64 -0.19
N PHE A 271 -18.25 -4.95 -0.19
CA PHE A 271 -18.05 -5.74 -1.39
C PHE A 271 -19.15 -6.78 -1.53
N THR A 272 -19.64 -6.95 -2.75
CA THR A 272 -20.69 -7.90 -3.11
C THR A 272 -20.12 -9.09 -3.87
N LYS A 273 -20.97 -10.08 -4.15
CA LYS A 273 -20.61 -11.21 -5.01
C LYS A 273 -20.13 -10.76 -6.40
N GLN A 274 -20.76 -9.72 -6.97
CA GLN A 274 -20.37 -9.19 -8.27
C GLN A 274 -18.96 -8.57 -8.24
N ASP A 275 -18.60 -7.88 -7.16
CA ASP A 275 -17.25 -7.34 -6.97
C ASP A 275 -16.18 -8.45 -6.93
N TRP A 276 -16.54 -9.63 -6.41
CA TRP A 276 -15.68 -10.82 -6.33
C TRP A 276 -15.60 -11.58 -7.66
N GLU A 277 -16.74 -11.81 -8.32
CA GLU A 277 -16.83 -12.60 -9.56
C GLU A 277 -16.17 -11.90 -10.76
N LEU A 278 -16.21 -10.57 -10.83
CA LEU A 278 -15.63 -9.79 -11.94
C LEU A 278 -14.10 -9.85 -12.02
N GLU A 279 -13.39 -10.15 -10.93
CA GLU A 279 -11.92 -10.13 -10.91
C GLU A 279 -11.29 -11.53 -10.75
N ASN A 280 -12.04 -12.53 -10.31
CA ASN A 280 -11.56 -13.91 -10.10
C ASN A 280 -12.10 -14.92 -11.12
N THR A 281 -12.61 -14.46 -12.27
CA THR A 281 -12.63 -15.37 -13.42
C THR A 281 -11.18 -15.64 -13.80
N VAL A 282 -10.71 -16.86 -13.48
CA VAL A 282 -9.47 -17.38 -14.04
C VAL A 282 -9.55 -17.13 -15.53
N GLN A 283 -8.74 -16.19 -16.02
CA GLN A 283 -8.73 -15.87 -17.43
C GLN A 283 -8.25 -17.14 -18.14
N THR A 284 -9.12 -17.71 -18.98
CA THR A 284 -8.83 -18.94 -19.68
C THR A 284 -8.58 -18.67 -21.15
N ILE A 285 -7.63 -19.41 -21.72
CA ILE A 285 -7.27 -19.34 -23.13
C ILE A 285 -7.64 -20.66 -23.80
N SER A 286 -8.21 -20.56 -25.00
CA SER A 286 -8.25 -21.64 -25.97
C SER A 286 -7.70 -21.15 -27.31
N CYS A 287 -7.56 -22.05 -28.28
CA CYS A 287 -7.24 -21.65 -29.65
C CYS A 287 -7.93 -22.50 -30.73
N VAL A 288 -7.98 -21.94 -31.94
CA VAL A 288 -8.39 -22.64 -33.15
C VAL A 288 -7.33 -22.39 -34.23
N GLU A 289 -6.60 -23.43 -34.59
CA GLU A 289 -5.42 -23.36 -35.45
C GLU A 289 -5.71 -23.96 -36.83
N SER A 290 -5.50 -23.20 -37.90
CA SER A 290 -5.45 -23.75 -39.27
C SER A 290 -3.99 -24.03 -39.65
N PHE A 291 -3.27 -23.04 -40.19
CA PHE A 291 -1.94 -23.26 -40.78
C PHE A 291 -0.79 -23.46 -39.76
N THR A 292 -1.01 -23.13 -38.47
CA THR A 292 0.01 -23.27 -37.42
C THR A 292 0.14 -24.71 -36.90
N GLY A 293 -0.83 -25.58 -37.18
CA GLY A 293 -0.73 -27.03 -36.96
C GLY A 293 -0.51 -27.46 -35.51
N GLY A 294 -0.94 -26.67 -34.53
CA GLY A 294 -0.72 -26.95 -33.11
C GLY A 294 0.48 -26.23 -32.52
N GLY A 295 1.23 -25.47 -33.32
CA GLY A 295 2.39 -24.73 -32.86
C GLY A 295 2.07 -23.68 -31.80
N PHE A 296 0.89 -23.05 -31.85
CA PHE A 296 0.47 -22.12 -30.79
C PHE A 296 0.14 -22.88 -29.51
N THR A 297 -0.63 -23.97 -29.61
CA THR A 297 -0.92 -24.87 -28.49
C THR A 297 0.35 -25.35 -27.82
N ALA A 298 1.29 -25.90 -28.60
CA ALA A 298 2.58 -26.38 -28.13
C ALA A 298 3.37 -25.29 -27.39
N LYS A 299 3.34 -24.06 -27.91
CA LYS A 299 4.04 -22.94 -27.28
C LYS A 299 3.40 -22.53 -25.95
N ILE A 300 2.08 -22.52 -25.84
CA ILE A 300 1.37 -22.21 -24.59
C ILE A 300 1.62 -23.30 -23.54
N VAL A 301 1.45 -24.58 -23.88
CA VAL A 301 1.60 -25.67 -22.91
C VAL A 301 3.04 -25.88 -22.45
N SER A 302 4.02 -25.36 -23.19
CA SER A 302 5.43 -25.34 -22.76
C SER A 302 5.71 -24.41 -21.57
N THR A 303 4.79 -23.50 -21.25
CA THR A 303 4.92 -22.58 -20.11
C THR A 303 4.49 -23.28 -18.81
N PRO A 304 5.35 -23.36 -17.77
CA PRO A 304 4.99 -23.99 -16.51
C PRO A 304 3.69 -23.45 -15.91
N GLY A 305 2.78 -24.36 -15.53
CA GLY A 305 1.47 -24.00 -14.98
C GLY A 305 0.40 -23.67 -16.03
N ALA A 306 0.65 -23.88 -17.32
CA ALA A 306 -0.33 -23.66 -18.39
C ALA A 306 -1.67 -24.38 -18.17
N SER A 307 -1.68 -25.53 -17.48
CA SER A 307 -2.90 -26.27 -17.11
C SER A 307 -3.91 -25.45 -16.29
N LYS A 308 -3.48 -24.38 -15.63
CA LYS A 308 -4.35 -23.50 -14.84
C LYS A 308 -5.23 -22.60 -15.72
N TYR A 309 -4.78 -22.26 -16.93
CA TYR A 309 -5.45 -21.26 -17.77
C TYR A 309 -5.74 -21.73 -19.20
N PHE A 310 -4.95 -22.65 -19.77
CA PHE A 310 -5.17 -23.14 -21.12
C PHE A 310 -6.15 -24.31 -21.12
N LYS A 311 -7.29 -24.16 -21.81
CA LYS A 311 -8.36 -25.17 -21.85
C LYS A 311 -8.26 -26.14 -23.02
N GLY A 312 -7.54 -25.78 -24.08
CA GLY A 312 -7.36 -26.63 -25.25
C GLY A 312 -7.32 -25.88 -26.57
N GLY A 313 -6.99 -26.62 -27.61
CA GLY A 313 -6.91 -26.12 -28.99
C GLY A 313 -7.66 -27.05 -29.96
N LEU A 314 -8.25 -26.47 -31.00
CA LEU A 314 -8.80 -27.22 -32.14
C LEU A 314 -7.92 -26.99 -33.37
N ILE A 315 -7.44 -28.06 -33.99
CA ILE A 315 -6.75 -27.98 -35.27
C ILE A 315 -7.78 -28.13 -36.39
N THR A 316 -8.13 -27.02 -37.05
CA THR A 316 -9.10 -26.98 -38.14
C THR A 316 -8.39 -26.80 -39.48
N TYR A 317 -7.38 -27.64 -39.75
CA TYR A 317 -6.51 -27.51 -40.92
C TYR A 317 -7.30 -27.57 -42.24
N THR A 318 -8.25 -28.50 -42.36
CA THR A 318 -9.08 -28.68 -43.56
C THR A 318 -10.43 -27.94 -43.46
N ASN A 319 -11.06 -27.68 -44.61
CA ASN A 319 -12.39 -27.05 -44.66
C ASN A 319 -13.47 -27.92 -44.00
N GLU A 320 -13.38 -29.24 -44.13
CA GLU A 320 -14.32 -30.18 -43.47
C GLU A 320 -14.35 -29.99 -41.94
N ILE A 321 -13.18 -29.87 -41.30
CA ILE A 321 -13.11 -29.67 -39.84
C ILE A 321 -13.59 -28.27 -39.45
N LYS A 322 -13.35 -27.25 -40.28
CA LYS A 322 -13.92 -25.90 -40.07
C LYS A 322 -15.46 -25.94 -40.12
N GLN A 323 -16.03 -26.67 -41.08
CA GLN A 323 -17.47 -26.83 -41.23
C GLN A 323 -18.12 -27.59 -40.06
N LYS A 324 -17.43 -28.57 -39.44
CA LYS A 324 -17.90 -29.22 -38.20
C LYS A 324 -18.02 -28.23 -37.02
N LEU A 325 -17.30 -27.12 -37.04
CA LEU A 325 -17.47 -25.99 -36.13
C LEU A 325 -18.45 -24.94 -36.66
N ASN A 326 -19.23 -25.25 -37.68
CA ASN A 326 -20.15 -24.36 -38.38
C ASN A 326 -19.49 -23.12 -39.01
N ILE A 327 -18.19 -23.12 -39.29
CA ILE A 327 -17.48 -21.99 -39.91
C ILE A 327 -17.79 -21.96 -41.41
N ASP A 328 -18.10 -20.77 -41.95
CA ASP A 328 -18.38 -20.58 -43.36
C ASP A 328 -17.07 -20.63 -44.18
N THR A 329 -17.00 -21.56 -45.12
CA THR A 329 -15.84 -21.77 -46.01
C THR A 329 -16.17 -21.48 -47.47
N SER A 330 -17.36 -20.98 -47.79
CA SER A 330 -17.85 -20.81 -49.17
C SER A 330 -17.03 -19.79 -49.99
N ASN A 331 -16.49 -18.76 -49.34
CA ASN A 331 -15.75 -17.66 -49.96
C ASN A 331 -14.23 -17.72 -49.69
N GLY A 332 -13.68 -18.93 -49.55
CA GLY A 332 -12.32 -19.14 -49.08
C GLY A 332 -12.15 -18.88 -47.58
N VAL A 333 -11.02 -19.32 -47.02
CA VAL A 333 -10.78 -19.32 -45.57
C VAL A 333 -9.68 -18.37 -45.11
N VAL A 334 -8.92 -17.79 -46.05
CA VAL A 334 -7.85 -16.82 -45.78
C VAL A 334 -8.42 -15.40 -45.77
N ASN A 335 -9.24 -15.09 -44.76
CA ASN A 335 -9.85 -13.77 -44.62
C ASN A 335 -10.20 -13.44 -43.16
N LYS A 336 -10.55 -12.16 -42.93
CA LYS A 336 -10.95 -11.63 -41.62
C LYS A 336 -12.20 -12.30 -41.04
N LYS A 337 -13.18 -12.63 -41.89
CA LYS A 337 -14.45 -13.25 -41.46
C LYS A 337 -14.20 -14.62 -40.85
N THR A 338 -13.44 -15.47 -41.53
CA THR A 338 -13.08 -16.81 -41.04
C THR A 338 -12.27 -16.75 -39.75
N ALA A 339 -11.29 -15.85 -39.63
CA ALA A 339 -10.53 -15.68 -38.39
C ALA A 339 -11.44 -15.31 -37.20
N LEU A 340 -12.36 -14.35 -37.39
CA LEU A 340 -13.31 -13.92 -36.37
C LEU A 340 -14.28 -15.04 -35.98
N GLU A 341 -14.83 -15.76 -36.96
CA GLU A 341 -15.72 -16.89 -36.69
C GLU A 341 -15.01 -18.00 -35.92
N MET A 342 -13.78 -18.37 -36.32
CA MET A 342 -12.96 -19.35 -35.61
C MET A 342 -12.75 -18.96 -34.15
N ALA A 343 -12.40 -17.70 -33.88
CA ALA A 343 -12.20 -17.23 -32.50
C ALA A 343 -13.51 -17.26 -31.69
N LYS A 344 -14.63 -16.78 -32.26
CA LYS A 344 -15.93 -16.77 -31.58
C LYS A 344 -16.43 -18.19 -31.28
N LYS A 345 -16.37 -19.09 -32.26
CA LYS A 345 -16.87 -20.46 -32.13
C LYS A 345 -15.96 -21.30 -31.25
N GLY A 346 -14.63 -21.12 -31.34
CA GLY A 346 -13.67 -21.73 -30.40
C GLY A 346 -13.86 -21.27 -28.95
N LYS A 347 -14.08 -19.97 -28.73
CA LYS A 347 -14.39 -19.42 -27.40
C LYS A 347 -15.63 -20.09 -26.80
N LYS A 348 -16.71 -20.20 -27.60
CA LYS A 348 -17.95 -20.84 -27.19
C LYS A 348 -17.76 -22.34 -26.92
N PHE A 349 -17.04 -23.04 -27.79
CA PHE A 349 -16.79 -24.48 -27.66
C PHE A 349 -16.05 -24.82 -26.36
N PHE A 350 -14.97 -24.11 -26.05
CA PHE A 350 -14.17 -24.36 -24.85
C PHE A 350 -14.67 -23.64 -23.58
N ASN A 351 -15.69 -22.78 -23.71
CA ASN A 351 -16.18 -21.91 -22.65
C ASN A 351 -15.04 -21.09 -21.99
N THR A 352 -14.24 -20.38 -22.81
CA THR A 352 -13.07 -19.62 -22.35
C THR A 352 -13.26 -18.11 -22.35
N THR A 353 -12.38 -17.41 -21.61
CA THR A 353 -12.32 -15.94 -21.63
C THR A 353 -11.80 -15.42 -22.96
N PHE A 354 -10.74 -16.04 -23.47
CA PHE A 354 -10.08 -15.69 -24.74
C PHE A 354 -9.95 -16.92 -25.64
N CYS A 355 -10.21 -16.73 -26.93
CA CYS A 355 -9.86 -17.71 -27.95
C CYS A 355 -9.01 -17.03 -29.03
N VAL A 356 -7.85 -17.63 -29.30
CA VAL A 356 -6.93 -17.19 -30.36
C VAL A 356 -7.16 -18.03 -31.62
N SER A 357 -7.36 -17.40 -32.78
CA SER A 357 -7.50 -18.12 -34.05
C SER A 357 -6.42 -17.77 -35.06
N PHE A 358 -6.10 -18.74 -35.92
CA PHE A 358 -5.12 -18.60 -36.99
C PHE A 358 -5.69 -19.14 -38.31
N THR A 359 -5.86 -18.26 -39.30
CA THR A 359 -6.10 -18.64 -40.70
C THR A 359 -5.18 -17.86 -41.62
N GLY A 360 -4.79 -18.42 -42.76
CA GLY A 360 -3.76 -17.80 -43.57
C GLY A 360 -3.05 -18.79 -44.49
N ASN A 361 -2.26 -18.23 -45.39
CA ASN A 361 -1.44 -18.99 -46.30
C ASN A 361 0.05 -18.84 -45.95
N ALA A 362 0.61 -19.87 -45.33
CA ALA A 362 2.03 -19.91 -44.99
C ALA A 362 2.95 -20.32 -46.16
N GLY A 363 2.41 -20.72 -47.32
CA GLY A 363 3.15 -21.22 -48.47
C GLY A 363 3.41 -22.74 -48.44
N PRO A 364 4.20 -23.26 -49.41
CA PRO A 364 5.07 -22.51 -50.31
C PRO A 364 4.36 -21.85 -51.51
N THR A 365 3.15 -22.30 -51.87
CA THR A 365 2.38 -21.76 -52.99
C THR A 365 1.19 -20.93 -52.50
N ALA A 366 0.83 -19.90 -53.28
CA ALA A 366 -0.37 -19.13 -53.03
C ALA A 366 -1.62 -19.93 -53.43
N GLU A 367 -2.66 -19.90 -52.61
CA GLU A 367 -4.01 -20.29 -52.99
C GLU A 367 -4.61 -19.15 -53.83
N VAL A 368 -5.52 -19.49 -54.74
CA VAL A 368 -6.18 -18.51 -55.63
C VAL A 368 -6.77 -17.36 -54.81
N GLY A 369 -6.39 -16.12 -55.14
CA GLY A 369 -6.85 -14.91 -54.46
C GLY A 369 -6.10 -14.54 -53.16
N THR A 370 -5.04 -15.28 -52.80
CA THR A 370 -4.24 -15.03 -51.58
C THR A 370 -2.77 -14.77 -51.92
N LYS A 371 -2.01 -14.24 -50.95
CA LYS A 371 -0.55 -14.10 -51.05
C LYS A 371 0.14 -15.03 -50.06
N VAL A 372 1.26 -15.64 -50.45
CA VAL A 372 2.12 -16.35 -49.49
C VAL A 372 2.56 -15.37 -48.40
N GLY A 373 2.37 -15.76 -47.14
CA GLY A 373 2.63 -14.91 -45.98
C GLY A 373 1.41 -14.14 -45.47
N GLN A 374 0.30 -14.09 -46.22
CA GLN A 374 -0.93 -13.43 -45.79
C GLN A 374 -1.64 -14.27 -44.72
N VAL A 375 -1.75 -13.71 -43.53
CA VAL A 375 -2.35 -14.38 -42.37
C VAL A 375 -3.30 -13.45 -41.62
N PHE A 376 -4.33 -14.05 -41.05
CA PHE A 376 -5.31 -13.40 -40.18
C PHE A 376 -5.29 -14.09 -38.82
N ILE A 377 -5.04 -13.29 -37.78
CA ILE A 377 -4.98 -13.75 -36.39
C ILE A 377 -6.08 -13.01 -35.64
N ALA A 378 -6.93 -13.72 -34.91
CA ALA A 378 -7.94 -13.09 -34.07
C ALA A 378 -7.80 -13.48 -32.60
N ILE A 379 -8.16 -12.55 -31.71
CA ILE A 379 -8.37 -12.80 -30.28
C ILE A 379 -9.76 -12.26 -29.95
N ASN A 380 -10.71 -13.17 -29.69
CA ASN A 380 -12.13 -12.85 -29.57
C ASN A 380 -12.62 -12.00 -30.77
N ASP A 381 -12.95 -10.72 -30.54
CA ASP A 381 -13.52 -9.83 -31.55
C ASP A 381 -12.48 -8.99 -32.34
N LYS A 382 -11.21 -9.02 -31.92
CA LYS A 382 -10.13 -8.26 -32.57
C LYS A 382 -9.41 -9.15 -33.58
N VAL A 383 -9.28 -8.67 -34.81
CA VAL A 383 -8.58 -9.38 -35.90
C VAL A 383 -7.45 -8.51 -36.42
N TRP A 384 -6.30 -9.14 -36.64
CA TRP A 384 -5.13 -8.53 -37.29
C TRP A 384 -4.84 -9.27 -38.59
N GLU A 385 -4.71 -8.53 -39.68
CA GLU A 385 -4.11 -9.01 -40.92
C GLU A 385 -2.62 -8.72 -40.91
N GLN A 386 -1.80 -9.68 -41.33
CA GLN A 386 -0.36 -9.56 -41.46
C GLN A 386 0.10 -10.19 -42.76
N ASN A 387 1.22 -9.70 -43.30
CA ASN A 387 1.92 -10.31 -44.42
C ASN A 387 3.37 -10.59 -44.04
N PHE A 388 3.65 -11.82 -43.59
CA PHE A 388 4.98 -12.21 -43.14
C PHE A 388 5.82 -12.78 -44.29
N LYS A 389 7.01 -12.23 -44.50
CA LYS A 389 7.99 -12.78 -45.45
C LYS A 389 8.73 -13.98 -44.85
N GLY A 390 9.04 -14.97 -45.69
CA GLY A 390 9.91 -16.10 -45.35
C GLY A 390 9.37 -17.44 -45.80
N SER A 391 10.04 -18.52 -45.39
CA SER A 391 9.58 -19.88 -45.58
C SER A 391 8.31 -20.18 -44.76
N ARG A 392 7.61 -21.27 -45.09
CA ARG A 392 6.43 -21.73 -44.33
C ARG A 392 6.66 -21.80 -42.82
N LYS A 393 7.81 -22.33 -42.40
CA LYS A 393 8.22 -22.41 -41.00
C LYS A 393 8.34 -21.00 -40.38
N GLN A 394 8.99 -20.07 -41.08
CA GLN A 394 9.17 -18.70 -40.60
C GLN A 394 7.84 -17.94 -40.50
N VAL A 395 6.92 -18.13 -41.45
CA VAL A 395 5.58 -17.51 -41.40
C VAL A 395 4.78 -18.03 -40.19
N THR A 396 4.79 -19.34 -39.95
CA THR A 396 4.15 -19.96 -38.78
C THR A 396 4.73 -19.43 -37.46
N GLU A 397 6.05 -19.41 -37.31
CA GLU A 397 6.71 -18.90 -36.09
C GLU A 397 6.43 -17.42 -35.84
N LYS A 398 6.47 -16.58 -36.89
CA LYS A 398 6.16 -15.14 -36.79
C LYS A 398 4.70 -14.92 -36.38
N SER A 399 3.78 -15.72 -36.91
CA SER A 399 2.36 -15.67 -36.56
C SER A 399 2.11 -16.00 -35.09
N ILE A 400 2.73 -17.08 -34.58
CA ILE A 400 2.63 -17.48 -33.17
C ILE A 400 3.22 -16.39 -32.26
N LYS A 401 4.42 -15.88 -32.57
CA LYS A 401 5.04 -14.79 -31.81
C LYS A 401 4.18 -13.53 -31.78
N PHE A 402 3.59 -13.15 -32.91
CA PHE A 402 2.69 -12.02 -32.99
C PHE A 402 1.47 -12.20 -32.08
N ALA A 403 0.80 -13.35 -32.16
CA ALA A 403 -0.36 -13.66 -31.32
C ALA A 403 -0.02 -13.60 -29.83
N LEU A 404 1.09 -14.20 -29.40
CA LEU A 404 1.57 -14.13 -28.02
C LEU A 404 1.83 -12.69 -27.57
N SER A 405 2.45 -11.87 -28.43
CA SER A 405 2.70 -10.45 -28.10
C SER A 405 1.41 -9.65 -27.89
N LYS A 406 0.33 -9.99 -28.62
CA LYS A 406 -0.99 -9.38 -28.43
C LYS A 406 -1.66 -9.91 -27.18
N LEU A 407 -1.59 -11.22 -26.95
CA LEU A 407 -2.22 -11.88 -25.81
C LEU A 407 -1.62 -11.39 -24.48
N LYS A 408 -0.28 -11.24 -24.40
CA LYS A 408 0.45 -10.68 -23.24
C LYS A 408 -0.01 -9.28 -22.82
N LYS A 409 -0.57 -8.48 -23.74
CA LYS A 409 -1.09 -7.14 -23.44
C LYS A 409 -2.51 -7.15 -22.87
N ILE A 410 -3.17 -8.31 -22.87
CA ILE A 410 -4.60 -8.44 -22.55
C ILE A 410 -4.80 -9.36 -21.35
N VAL A 411 -3.96 -10.39 -21.19
CA VAL A 411 -4.05 -11.33 -20.07
C VAL A 411 -3.30 -10.84 -18.83
N ASN A 412 -3.73 -11.30 -17.66
CA ASN A 412 -3.16 -10.93 -16.35
C ASN A 412 -2.19 -11.98 -15.77
N PHE A 413 -1.72 -12.93 -16.58
CA PHE A 413 -0.77 -13.98 -16.18
C PHE A 413 0.37 -14.12 -17.21
N THR A 414 1.45 -14.77 -16.79
CA THR A 414 2.67 -14.93 -17.60
C THR A 414 2.48 -16.01 -18.68
N LEU A 415 2.87 -15.67 -19.91
CA LEU A 415 2.79 -16.51 -21.11
C LEU A 415 4.15 -16.84 -21.71
#